data_AF-A0A7S2S5Q2-F1
#
_entry.id   AF-A0A7S2S5Q2-F1
#
_cell.length_a   1.000
_cell.length_b   1.000
_cell.length_c   1.000
_cell.angle_alpha   90.00
_cell.angle_beta   90.00
_cell.angle_gamma   90.00
#
_symmetry.space_group_name_H-M   'P 1'
#
loop_
_entity.id
_entity.type
_entity.pdbx_description
1 polymer ?
#
loop_
_entity_poly.entity_id
_entity_poly.type
_entity_poly.pdbx_seq_one_letter_code
_entity_poly.pdbx_strand_id
1 'polypeptide(L)'
;EGGVVGSRETRSYPRLAVVVAVAFLLSLVAVRHTSSGVLAASKDQGVDLAALGTTEDGASLEDVDSSCEIVDWPQDKRYSWEIYKHTIPVAPGTGLDIVDKMSKYVTGLAFDAVPLGCRGYKLGGMLGNYPIVSESGVTATTAQIHMVDARVLSTGSISMTDWQDYFIELNDDMTDFNAFMHNKLQLFVPTLGKLQPLLDEEGVDYLARVSGADSEFAHVLIDLGGRIYEIVAPSHTVADSSRFTAWGSDECAEAMVPAKSMEEYQAMYATYNSDENTFLGGESLDVELPSPMLIGLHVATADPTSTLHKQLYSDLDSMTGMEASFVQGAEEDSCSYASLSWSTMPMVSIKYVSNPQAKTGKYSVQDFEEYVSTVHGGLAQGGGDWDHFLDQHIGLYNFAGDDETCEKLEFGLKGHLEDCDVGTAIRRIEGELHYYTGYTGGMAWEFNMPCKAFHAAEICTCVKENNLNIFETSEGATECFIGEDDDHDDDH
;
A
#
# COMPACT_ATOMS: atom_id res chain seq x y z
N GLU A 1 -50.47 32.88 -9.19
CA GLU A 1 -49.16 33.52 -9.39
C GLU A 1 -48.58 33.81 -8.01
N GLY A 2 -47.64 32.98 -7.58
CA GLY A 2 -47.06 33.04 -6.24
C GLY A 2 -45.95 31.99 -6.15
N GLY A 3 -44.74 32.39 -6.52
CA GLY A 3 -43.54 31.55 -6.50
C GLY A 3 -42.80 31.74 -5.18
N VAL A 4 -42.73 30.68 -4.39
CA VAL A 4 -41.90 30.60 -3.18
C VAL A 4 -40.50 30.18 -3.62
N VAL A 5 -39.51 31.03 -3.34
CA VAL A 5 -38.08 30.76 -3.53
C VAL A 5 -37.60 30.00 -2.29
N GLY A 6 -37.23 28.74 -2.46
CA GLY A 6 -36.59 27.93 -1.42
C GLY A 6 -35.10 28.26 -1.34
N SER A 7 -34.67 28.79 -0.19
CA SER A 7 -33.26 28.96 0.16
C SER A 7 -32.65 27.59 0.52
N ARG A 8 -31.62 27.18 -0.21
CA ARG A 8 -30.73 26.08 0.18
C ARG A 8 -29.95 26.50 1.43
N GLU A 9 -30.19 25.83 2.55
CA GLU A 9 -29.34 25.90 3.74
C GLU A 9 -28.04 25.13 3.46
N THR A 10 -26.94 25.85 3.36
CA THR A 10 -25.59 25.29 3.45
C THR A 10 -25.31 24.97 4.91
N ARG A 11 -25.23 23.68 5.26
CA ARG A 11 -24.73 23.24 6.58
C ARG A 11 -23.24 23.53 6.66
N SER A 12 -22.86 24.58 7.39
CA SER A 12 -21.48 24.84 7.78
C SER A 12 -21.14 24.00 9.01
N TYR A 13 -20.17 23.10 8.91
CA TYR A 13 -19.56 22.47 10.07
C TYR A 13 -18.77 23.52 10.88
N PRO A 14 -18.86 23.52 12.22
CA PRO A 14 -18.12 24.47 13.03
C PRO A 14 -16.63 24.08 13.04
N ARG A 15 -15.78 24.92 12.44
CA ARG A 15 -14.33 24.87 12.62
C ARG A 15 -13.99 25.08 14.10
N LEU A 16 -13.53 24.02 14.78
CA LEU A 16 -13.01 24.12 16.13
C LEU A 16 -11.64 24.80 16.08
N ALA A 17 -11.60 26.09 16.39
CA ALA A 17 -10.35 26.83 16.56
C ALA A 17 -9.71 26.43 17.90
N VAL A 18 -8.73 25.55 17.86
CA VAL A 18 -7.87 25.25 19.01
C VAL A 18 -6.81 26.35 19.11
N VAL A 19 -6.99 27.27 20.05
CA VAL A 19 -5.97 28.26 20.44
C VAL A 19 -5.11 27.63 21.55
N VAL A 20 -3.92 27.12 21.21
CA VAL A 20 -2.89 26.81 22.21
C VAL A 20 -1.91 27.98 22.27
N ALA A 21 -1.95 28.70 23.38
CA ALA A 21 -0.91 29.65 23.76
C ALA A 21 0.15 28.92 24.60
N VAL A 22 1.39 28.84 24.13
CA VAL A 22 2.54 28.46 24.95
C VAL A 22 3.61 29.53 24.80
N ALA A 23 4.02 30.08 25.94
CA ALA A 23 5.05 31.10 26.03
C ALA A 23 6.16 30.64 27.00
N PHE A 24 7.41 30.90 26.58
CA PHE A 24 8.68 30.91 27.31
C PHE A 24 9.27 29.53 27.73
N LEU A 25 10.58 29.25 27.62
CA LEU A 25 11.76 30.11 27.81
C LEU A 25 13.03 29.50 27.16
N LEU A 26 13.90 30.40 26.68
CA LEU A 26 15.26 30.18 26.17
C LEU A 26 16.21 29.50 27.16
N SER A 27 17.15 28.69 26.63
CA SER A 27 18.51 28.53 27.15
C SER A 27 19.46 28.05 26.05
N LEU A 28 20.38 28.93 25.64
CA LEU A 28 21.53 28.64 24.77
C LEU A 28 22.53 27.69 25.45
N VAL A 29 23.02 26.70 24.72
CA VAL A 29 24.42 26.25 24.82
C VAL A 29 24.97 26.04 23.41
N ALA A 30 25.90 26.91 23.03
CA ALA A 30 26.69 26.78 21.81
C ALA A 30 27.87 25.82 22.06
N VAL A 31 28.00 24.79 21.23
CA VAL A 31 29.28 24.08 21.05
C VAL A 31 29.62 24.11 19.58
N ARG A 32 30.60 24.95 19.23
CA ARG A 32 31.30 24.95 17.95
C ARG A 32 32.22 23.73 17.91
N HIS A 33 32.09 22.88 16.91
CA HIS A 33 33.23 22.11 16.40
C HIS A 33 33.41 22.39 14.91
N THR A 34 34.52 23.07 14.64
CA THR A 34 35.13 23.26 13.34
C THR A 34 36.03 22.07 13.04
N SER A 35 35.81 21.41 11.90
CA SER A 35 36.89 20.74 11.17
C SER A 35 36.64 20.86 9.68
N SER A 36 37.33 21.82 9.08
CA SER A 36 37.60 21.91 7.65
C SER A 36 38.77 20.98 7.29
N GLY A 37 38.73 20.34 6.12
CA GLY A 37 39.87 19.60 5.57
C GLY A 37 39.47 18.46 4.61
N VAL A 38 39.01 18.75 3.39
CA VAL A 38 39.80 18.72 2.13
C VAL A 38 39.77 17.35 1.40
N LEU A 39 39.00 17.35 0.30
CA LEU A 39 39.23 16.79 -1.06
C LEU A 39 39.87 15.40 -1.21
N ALA A 40 39.19 14.47 -1.91
CA ALA A 40 39.21 14.39 -3.38
C ALA A 40 38.56 13.09 -3.93
N ALA A 41 37.78 13.27 -4.99
CA ALA A 41 37.61 12.39 -6.15
C ALA A 41 37.18 10.92 -5.96
N SER A 42 35.89 10.67 -6.23
CA SER A 42 35.44 9.51 -7.00
C SER A 42 34.35 10.01 -7.96
N LYS A 43 34.73 10.16 -9.23
CA LYS A 43 33.87 10.45 -10.37
C LYS A 43 33.87 9.18 -11.22
N ASP A 44 32.73 8.87 -11.81
CA ASP A 44 32.53 7.84 -12.83
C ASP A 44 32.78 6.38 -12.39
N GLN A 45 31.77 5.80 -11.75
CA GLN A 45 31.38 4.43 -12.07
C GLN A 45 29.89 4.45 -12.41
N GLY A 46 29.58 4.82 -13.66
CA GLY A 46 28.31 4.42 -14.25
C GLY A 46 28.32 2.90 -14.32
N VAL A 47 27.53 2.27 -13.45
CA VAL A 47 27.24 0.85 -13.55
C VAL A 47 26.47 0.67 -14.85
N ASP A 48 27.07 -0.03 -15.81
CA ASP A 48 26.42 -0.41 -17.05
C ASP A 48 25.34 -1.46 -16.72
N LEU A 49 24.12 -0.98 -16.44
CA LEU A 49 22.95 -1.80 -16.11
C LEU A 49 22.57 -2.76 -17.25
N ALA A 50 23.09 -2.58 -18.47
CA ALA A 50 22.88 -3.51 -19.58
C ALA A 50 23.83 -4.73 -19.55
N ALA A 51 24.82 -4.77 -18.65
CA ALA A 51 25.82 -5.84 -18.56
C ALA A 51 25.61 -6.81 -17.37
N LEU A 52 24.60 -6.58 -16.54
CA LEU A 52 24.19 -7.54 -15.51
C LEU A 52 23.35 -8.62 -16.17
N GLY A 53 24.02 -9.71 -16.53
CA GLY A 53 23.34 -10.90 -17.03
C GLY A 53 22.36 -11.40 -15.99
N THR A 54 21.10 -11.53 -16.38
CA THR A 54 20.19 -12.48 -15.75
C THR A 54 20.91 -13.82 -15.75
N THR A 55 21.38 -14.30 -14.61
CA THR A 55 21.82 -15.68 -14.51
C THR A 55 20.56 -16.53 -14.74
N GLU A 56 20.41 -17.07 -15.95
CA GLU A 56 19.28 -17.92 -16.37
C GLU A 56 19.15 -19.22 -15.55
N ASP A 57 20.03 -19.45 -14.58
CA ASP A 57 19.87 -20.48 -13.54
C ASP A 57 18.87 -20.06 -12.43
N GLY A 58 18.12 -18.96 -12.66
CA GLY A 58 17.26 -18.30 -11.69
C GLY A 58 16.07 -19.15 -11.26
N ALA A 59 15.84 -19.18 -9.95
CA ALA A 59 14.68 -19.74 -9.27
C ALA A 59 13.39 -19.63 -10.12
N SER A 60 12.89 -20.76 -10.62
CA SER A 60 11.58 -20.83 -11.26
C SER A 60 10.50 -21.15 -10.21
N LEU A 61 9.24 -20.90 -10.56
CA LEU A 61 8.10 -21.38 -9.78
C LEU A 61 7.94 -22.92 -9.91
N GLU A 62 8.65 -23.58 -10.84
CA GLU A 62 8.52 -25.02 -11.10
C GLU A 62 9.02 -25.89 -9.92
N ASP A 63 9.82 -25.33 -9.01
CA ASP A 63 10.34 -26.03 -7.84
C ASP A 63 9.36 -26.06 -6.65
N VAL A 64 8.20 -25.41 -6.75
CA VAL A 64 7.17 -25.46 -5.71
C VAL A 64 6.34 -26.72 -5.93
N ASP A 65 6.42 -27.67 -4.99
CA ASP A 65 5.51 -28.83 -4.94
C ASP A 65 4.11 -28.33 -4.56
N SER A 66 3.38 -27.78 -5.53
CA SER A 66 2.00 -27.33 -5.33
C SER A 66 1.10 -28.56 -5.28
N SER A 67 1.12 -29.29 -4.17
CA SER A 67 0.22 -30.42 -3.93
C SER A 67 -1.26 -30.02 -3.90
N CYS A 68 -1.53 -28.72 -3.92
CA CYS A 68 -2.84 -28.10 -3.83
C CYS A 68 -3.14 -27.44 -5.19
N GLU A 69 -3.72 -28.22 -6.11
CA GLU A 69 -4.13 -27.72 -7.42
C GLU A 69 -5.49 -27.01 -7.30
N ILE A 70 -5.65 -25.84 -7.93
CA ILE A 70 -6.98 -25.23 -8.04
C ILE A 70 -7.87 -26.09 -8.94
N VAL A 71 -8.86 -26.75 -8.33
CA VAL A 71 -9.88 -27.51 -9.06
C VAL A 71 -10.97 -26.55 -9.56
N ASP A 72 -11.37 -26.70 -10.83
CA ASP A 72 -12.49 -25.99 -11.46
C ASP A 72 -12.35 -24.44 -11.57
N TRP A 73 -11.12 -23.90 -11.58
CA TRP A 73 -10.90 -22.47 -11.82
C TRP A 73 -11.25 -22.05 -13.26
N PRO A 74 -12.12 -21.03 -13.46
CA PRO A 74 -12.43 -20.50 -14.79
C PRO A 74 -11.18 -19.85 -15.42
N GLN A 75 -10.55 -20.57 -16.34
CA GLN A 75 -9.29 -20.14 -16.97
C GLN A 75 -9.40 -18.83 -17.73
N ASP A 76 -10.57 -18.54 -18.31
CA ASP A 76 -10.88 -17.29 -19.00
C ASP A 76 -10.99 -16.09 -18.04
N LYS A 77 -11.12 -16.32 -16.72
CA LYS A 77 -11.22 -15.28 -15.70
C LYS A 77 -9.93 -15.00 -14.96
N ARG A 78 -8.85 -15.74 -15.26
CA ARG A 78 -7.51 -15.42 -14.77
C ARG A 78 -7.11 -13.98 -15.12
N TYR A 79 -7.56 -13.47 -16.27
CA TYR A 79 -7.21 -12.12 -16.75
C TYR A 79 -8.26 -11.05 -16.44
N SER A 80 -9.06 -11.23 -15.37
CA SER A 80 -10.07 -10.24 -14.94
C SER A 80 -9.73 -9.54 -13.64
N TRP A 81 -8.53 -9.76 -13.09
CA TRP A 81 -8.09 -9.17 -11.83
C TRP A 81 -7.32 -7.87 -12.02
N GLU A 82 -7.54 -6.94 -11.10
CA GLU A 82 -6.84 -5.66 -11.03
C GLU A 82 -6.54 -5.25 -9.59
N ILE A 83 -5.48 -4.45 -9.38
CA ILE A 83 -5.16 -3.87 -8.07
C ILE A 83 -6.04 -2.65 -7.84
N TYR A 84 -7.12 -2.83 -7.08
CA TYR A 84 -8.05 -1.74 -6.80
C TYR A 84 -7.76 -1.05 -5.46
N LYS A 85 -6.89 -1.59 -4.62
CA LYS A 85 -6.69 -1.08 -3.25
C LYS A 85 -5.33 -1.42 -2.66
N HIS A 86 -4.82 -0.50 -1.85
CA HIS A 86 -3.77 -0.75 -0.87
C HIS A 86 -4.24 -0.21 0.49
N THR A 87 -4.14 -1.04 1.52
CA THR A 87 -4.58 -0.71 2.87
C THR A 87 -3.42 -0.84 3.84
N ILE A 88 -3.31 0.11 4.76
CA ILE A 88 -2.37 0.07 5.88
C ILE A 88 -3.10 0.30 7.20
N PRO A 89 -2.73 -0.43 8.27
CA PRO A 89 -3.15 -0.08 9.61
C PRO A 89 -2.31 1.09 10.12
N VAL A 90 -2.94 1.96 10.88
CA VAL A 90 -2.30 3.10 11.55
C VAL A 90 -2.56 3.06 13.05
N ALA A 91 -1.67 3.69 13.81
CA ALA A 91 -1.80 3.80 15.25
C ALA A 91 -3.11 4.52 15.61
N PRO A 92 -3.83 4.04 16.64
CA PRO A 92 -5.07 4.64 17.12
C PRO A 92 -4.99 6.16 17.30
N GLY A 93 -5.87 6.88 16.59
CA GLY A 93 -5.97 8.33 16.64
C GLY A 93 -4.99 9.11 15.76
N THR A 94 -4.16 8.44 14.95
CA THR A 94 -3.22 9.12 14.05
C THR A 94 -3.73 9.27 12.61
N GLY A 95 -4.79 8.54 12.22
CA GLY A 95 -5.24 8.48 10.83
C GLY A 95 -5.55 9.83 10.19
N LEU A 96 -6.22 10.75 10.91
CA LEU A 96 -6.58 12.05 10.36
C LEU A 96 -5.38 12.95 10.05
N ASP A 97 -4.30 12.89 10.86
CA ASP A 97 -3.07 13.64 10.61
C ASP A 97 -2.32 13.09 9.39
N ILE A 98 -2.27 11.75 9.26
CA ILE A 98 -1.65 11.09 8.11
C ILE A 98 -2.42 11.43 6.84
N VAL A 99 -3.75 11.43 6.88
CA VAL A 99 -4.61 11.84 5.75
C VAL A 99 -4.39 13.29 5.36
N ASP A 100 -4.35 14.23 6.31
CA ASP A 100 -4.11 15.65 6.00
C ASP A 100 -2.78 15.83 5.25
N LYS A 101 -1.73 15.15 5.72
CA LYS A 101 -0.42 15.14 5.06
C LYS A 101 -0.45 14.45 3.71
N MET A 102 -1.16 13.33 3.57
CA MET A 102 -1.32 12.63 2.30
C MET A 102 -2.03 13.49 1.26
N SER A 103 -3.16 14.09 1.64
CA SER A 103 -3.89 15.06 0.83
C SER A 103 -2.99 16.21 0.39
N LYS A 104 -2.12 16.68 1.27
CA LYS A 104 -1.25 17.83 1.01
C LYS A 104 0.00 17.53 0.18
N TYR A 105 0.65 16.38 0.40
CA TYR A 105 1.97 16.08 -0.17
C TYR A 105 1.97 14.95 -1.19
N VAL A 106 0.89 14.17 -1.30
CA VAL A 106 0.85 12.99 -2.16
C VAL A 106 -0.24 13.09 -3.21
N THR A 107 -1.51 13.25 -2.79
CA THR A 107 -2.64 13.11 -3.74
C THR A 107 -3.23 14.43 -4.23
N GLY A 108 -3.25 15.48 -3.41
CA GLY A 108 -4.07 16.68 -3.68
C GLY A 108 -5.59 16.44 -3.53
N LEU A 109 -5.99 15.25 -3.09
CA LEU A 109 -7.37 14.79 -3.03
C LEU A 109 -7.87 14.67 -1.59
N ALA A 110 -9.16 14.91 -1.39
CA ALA A 110 -9.83 14.66 -0.13
C ALA A 110 -9.96 13.14 0.13
N PHE A 111 -9.96 12.77 1.41
CA PHE A 111 -10.21 11.41 1.87
C PHE A 111 -11.57 11.37 2.56
N ASP A 112 -12.28 10.26 2.36
CA ASP A 112 -13.53 9.97 3.03
C ASP A 112 -13.28 9.14 4.29
N ALA A 113 -13.94 9.53 5.38
CA ALA A 113 -13.93 8.76 6.62
C ALA A 113 -15.17 7.87 6.70
N VAL A 114 -14.97 6.57 6.61
CA VAL A 114 -16.03 5.56 6.73
C VAL A 114 -15.88 4.89 8.10
N PRO A 115 -16.92 4.94 8.97
CA PRO A 115 -16.89 4.24 10.24
C PRO A 115 -16.84 2.71 10.00
N LEU A 116 -16.00 2.01 10.75
CA LEU A 116 -15.88 0.55 10.71
C LEU A 116 -16.53 -0.15 11.93
N GLY A 117 -17.35 0.58 12.69
CA GLY A 117 -17.87 0.11 13.97
C GLY A 117 -16.86 0.23 15.11
N CYS A 118 -17.35 0.11 16.34
CA CYS A 118 -16.57 0.11 17.59
C CYS A 118 -15.41 1.16 17.64
N ARG A 119 -15.69 2.39 17.16
CA ARG A 119 -14.77 3.55 17.08
C ARG A 119 -13.58 3.40 16.12
N GLY A 120 -13.57 2.37 15.28
CA GLY A 120 -12.65 2.25 14.16
C GLY A 120 -13.09 3.09 12.96
N TYR A 121 -12.13 3.60 12.20
CA TYR A 121 -12.37 4.34 10.97
C TYR A 121 -11.48 3.82 9.85
N LYS A 122 -12.06 3.72 8.65
CA LYS A 122 -11.34 3.62 7.40
C LYS A 122 -11.29 5.01 6.80
N LEU A 123 -10.10 5.53 6.57
CA LEU A 123 -9.91 6.76 5.83
C LEU A 123 -9.46 6.38 4.42
N GLY A 124 -10.30 6.65 3.43
CA GLY A 124 -10.08 6.21 2.05
C GLY A 124 -9.90 7.37 1.09
N GLY A 125 -8.90 7.26 0.23
CA GLY A 125 -8.64 8.19 -0.87
C GLY A 125 -8.51 7.43 -2.17
N MET A 126 -9.03 8.02 -3.25
CA MET A 126 -8.79 7.51 -4.60
C MET A 126 -7.41 7.96 -5.06
N LEU A 127 -6.64 7.05 -5.65
CA LEU A 127 -5.52 7.37 -6.51
C LEU A 127 -6.02 7.63 -7.92
N GLY A 128 -5.17 8.17 -8.78
CA GLY A 128 -5.51 8.35 -10.17
C GLY A 128 -5.98 7.08 -10.87
N ASN A 129 -6.91 7.26 -11.81
CA ASN A 129 -7.32 6.21 -12.71
C ASN A 129 -6.14 5.65 -13.50
N TYR A 130 -6.17 4.36 -13.79
CA TYR A 130 -5.16 3.75 -14.62
C TYR A 130 -5.78 2.75 -15.61
N PRO A 131 -5.21 2.63 -16.83
CA PRO A 131 -5.77 1.77 -17.86
C PRO A 131 -5.66 0.29 -17.51
N ILE A 132 -6.75 -0.43 -17.70
CA ILE A 132 -6.84 -1.89 -17.62
C ILE A 132 -7.05 -2.40 -19.03
N VAL A 133 -6.32 -3.43 -19.40
CA VAL A 133 -6.54 -4.14 -20.65
C VAL A 133 -7.42 -5.36 -20.38
N SER A 134 -8.65 -5.33 -20.91
CA SER A 134 -9.58 -6.47 -20.87
C SER A 134 -9.84 -7.00 -22.29
N GLU A 135 -10.47 -8.18 -22.40
CA GLU A 135 -10.96 -8.69 -23.70
C GLU A 135 -11.92 -7.72 -24.40
N SER A 136 -12.63 -6.88 -23.63
CA SER A 136 -13.59 -5.90 -24.14
C SER A 136 -12.96 -4.57 -24.57
N GLY A 137 -11.65 -4.40 -24.36
CA GLY A 137 -10.89 -3.19 -24.66
C GLY A 137 -10.20 -2.61 -23.42
N VAL A 138 -9.70 -1.38 -23.57
CA VAL A 138 -9.06 -0.64 -22.48
C VAL A 138 -10.14 0.09 -21.68
N THR A 139 -10.26 -0.24 -20.39
CA THR A 139 -11.08 0.48 -19.40
C THR A 139 -10.18 1.21 -18.41
N ALA A 140 -10.74 2.04 -17.54
CA ALA A 140 -9.98 2.67 -16.45
C ALA A 140 -10.51 2.17 -15.10
N THR A 141 -9.61 1.84 -14.17
CA THR A 141 -9.94 1.59 -12.75
C THR A 141 -9.26 2.63 -11.89
N THR A 142 -9.75 2.78 -10.67
CA THR A 142 -9.19 3.63 -9.64
C THR A 142 -8.61 2.76 -8.55
N ALA A 143 -7.30 2.85 -8.31
CA ALA A 143 -6.73 2.30 -7.08
C ALA A 143 -7.15 3.15 -5.87
N GLN A 144 -7.38 2.51 -4.73
CA GLN A 144 -7.68 3.16 -3.46
C GLN A 144 -6.50 3.06 -2.52
N ILE A 145 -6.29 4.09 -1.71
CA ILE A 145 -5.48 4.00 -0.49
C ILE A 145 -6.43 4.04 0.69
N HIS A 146 -6.32 3.06 1.57
CA HIS A 146 -7.01 3.03 2.84
C HIS A 146 -6.04 3.10 4.02
N MET A 147 -6.38 3.90 5.01
CA MET A 147 -5.77 3.88 6.34
C MET A 147 -6.80 3.42 7.34
N VAL A 148 -6.48 2.36 8.07
CA VAL A 148 -7.37 1.78 9.08
C VAL A 148 -6.88 2.16 10.47
N ASP A 149 -7.64 3.04 11.12
CA ASP A 149 -7.46 3.43 12.52
C ASP A 149 -8.44 2.59 13.36
N ALA A 150 -8.01 1.43 13.86
CA ALA A 150 -8.84 0.52 14.64
C ALA A 150 -8.42 0.49 16.12
N ARG A 151 -8.95 1.43 16.90
CA ARG A 151 -8.57 1.68 18.32
C ARG A 151 -8.69 0.49 19.27
N VAL A 152 -9.54 -0.48 18.95
CA VAL A 152 -9.98 -1.54 19.87
C VAL A 152 -9.32 -2.89 19.56
N LEU A 153 -8.70 -3.03 18.38
CA LEU A 153 -8.04 -4.28 18.01
C LEU A 153 -6.63 -4.30 18.63
N SER A 154 -6.32 -5.28 19.48
CA SER A 154 -4.94 -5.58 19.85
C SER A 154 -4.69 -7.05 19.59
N THR A 155 -3.90 -7.35 18.57
CA THR A 155 -3.50 -8.71 18.22
C THR A 155 -1.99 -8.87 18.37
N GLY A 156 -1.59 -9.96 19.03
CA GLY A 156 -0.20 -10.29 19.29
C GLY A 156 0.44 -9.53 20.47
N SER A 157 1.77 -9.67 20.60
CA SER A 157 2.57 -9.15 21.72
C SER A 157 3.13 -7.73 21.52
N ILE A 158 3.05 -7.19 20.29
CA ILE A 158 3.54 -5.86 19.92
C ILE A 158 2.37 -5.08 19.32
N SER A 159 2.03 -3.93 19.89
CA SER A 159 0.87 -3.17 19.40
C SER A 159 1.14 -2.51 18.04
N MET A 160 0.07 -2.12 17.35
CA MET A 160 0.20 -1.34 16.12
C MET A 160 0.86 0.03 16.35
N THR A 161 0.63 0.64 17.51
CA THR A 161 1.35 1.83 17.93
C THR A 161 2.85 1.58 18.05
N ASP A 162 3.27 0.47 18.67
CA ASP A 162 4.68 0.15 18.84
C ASP A 162 5.38 -0.09 17.49
N TRP A 163 4.71 -0.75 16.54
CA TRP A 163 5.24 -0.94 15.18
C TRP A 163 5.32 0.39 14.40
N GLN A 164 4.28 1.22 14.47
CA GLN A 164 4.29 2.53 13.83
C GLN A 164 5.40 3.43 14.40
N ASP A 165 5.50 3.52 15.73
CA ASP A 165 6.54 4.31 16.41
C ASP A 165 7.94 3.81 16.04
N TYR A 166 8.12 2.49 15.91
CA TYR A 166 9.36 1.90 15.44
C TYR A 166 9.71 2.33 14.00
N PHE A 167 8.75 2.34 13.08
CA PHE A 167 9.00 2.79 11.72
C PHE A 167 9.27 4.29 11.64
N ILE A 168 8.57 5.11 12.44
CA ILE A 168 8.85 6.54 12.56
C ILE A 168 10.28 6.77 13.08
N GLU A 169 10.71 6.03 14.10
CA GLU A 169 12.08 6.12 14.63
C GLU A 169 13.13 5.75 13.56
N LEU A 170 12.87 4.72 12.75
CA LEU A 170 13.75 4.34 11.65
C LEU A 170 13.81 5.39 10.53
N ASN A 171 12.73 6.14 10.35
CA ASN A 171 12.56 7.17 9.33
C ASN A 171 12.93 8.58 9.84
N ASP A 172 13.35 8.75 11.11
CA ASP A 172 13.69 10.05 11.71
C ASP A 172 14.76 10.82 10.92
N ASP A 173 15.67 10.09 10.26
CA ASP A 173 16.56 10.65 9.24
C ASP A 173 16.19 10.12 7.85
N MET A 174 15.33 10.89 7.15
CA MET A 174 14.94 10.61 5.76
C MET A 174 16.05 10.82 4.74
N THR A 175 17.30 11.10 5.15
CA THR A 175 18.46 11.07 4.24
C THR A 175 19.12 9.69 4.17
N ASP A 176 18.84 8.83 5.15
CA ASP A 176 19.39 7.49 5.30
C ASP A 176 18.32 6.41 5.06
N PHE A 177 18.54 5.57 4.05
CA PHE A 177 17.63 4.47 3.72
C PHE A 177 17.63 3.36 4.78
N ASN A 178 16.47 2.73 5.02
CA ASN A 178 16.34 1.54 5.87
C ASN A 178 15.56 0.43 5.18
N ALA A 179 15.70 -0.81 5.66
CA ALA A 179 15.10 -1.99 5.02
C ALA A 179 13.57 -1.89 4.91
N PHE A 180 12.91 -1.27 5.89
CA PHE A 180 11.46 -1.09 5.91
C PHE A 180 10.97 0.02 4.97
N MET A 181 11.84 0.86 4.40
CA MET A 181 11.45 1.78 3.32
C MET A 181 11.05 1.05 2.03
N HIS A 182 11.32 -0.26 1.93
CA HIS A 182 10.70 -1.10 0.91
C HIS A 182 9.23 -1.43 1.19
N ASN A 183 8.65 -1.15 2.36
CA ASN A 183 7.19 -1.16 2.55
C ASN A 183 6.61 0.19 2.11
N LYS A 184 6.30 0.32 0.81
CA LYS A 184 5.93 1.60 0.21
C LYS A 184 4.93 1.49 -0.93
N LEU A 185 4.26 2.61 -1.20
CA LEU A 185 3.59 2.85 -2.48
C LEU A 185 4.49 3.68 -3.39
N GLN A 186 4.56 3.29 -4.66
CA GLN A 186 5.24 4.03 -5.72
C GLN A 186 4.21 4.64 -6.67
N LEU A 187 4.26 5.96 -6.78
CA LEU A 187 3.28 6.79 -7.46
C LEU A 187 3.97 7.65 -8.53
N PHE A 188 3.41 7.72 -9.73
CA PHE A 188 3.92 8.56 -10.80
C PHE A 188 3.16 9.87 -10.91
N VAL A 189 3.91 10.97 -11.09
CA VAL A 189 3.39 12.29 -11.43
C VAL A 189 4.17 12.88 -12.61
N PRO A 190 3.57 13.75 -13.44
CA PRO A 190 4.23 14.31 -14.61
C PRO A 190 5.30 15.35 -14.24
N THR A 191 5.31 15.84 -13.00
CA THR A 191 6.25 16.87 -12.54
C THR A 191 6.38 16.89 -11.01
N LEU A 192 7.60 17.11 -10.52
CA LEU A 192 7.87 17.43 -9.10
C LEU A 192 7.96 18.94 -8.82
N GLY A 193 7.77 19.78 -9.85
CA GLY A 193 8.08 21.21 -9.78
C GLY A 193 7.27 22.03 -8.77
N LYS A 194 6.15 21.49 -8.26
CA LYS A 194 5.38 22.09 -7.14
C LYS A 194 5.58 21.35 -5.83
N LEU A 195 5.64 20.02 -5.86
CA LEU A 195 5.77 19.20 -4.66
C LEU A 195 7.12 19.45 -3.96
N GLN A 196 8.23 19.41 -4.69
CA GLN A 196 9.55 19.60 -4.06
C GLN A 196 9.65 20.97 -3.35
N PRO A 197 9.33 22.12 -4.00
CA PRO A 197 9.36 23.40 -3.32
C PRO A 197 8.45 23.47 -2.09
N LEU A 198 7.29 22.80 -2.12
CA LEU A 198 6.38 22.75 -0.98
C LEU A 198 7.02 22.01 0.21
N LEU A 199 7.66 20.86 -0.04
CA LEU A 199 8.38 20.12 1.00
C LEU A 199 9.54 20.94 1.57
N ASP A 200 10.32 21.61 0.70
CA ASP A 200 11.43 22.47 1.09
C ASP A 200 10.96 23.69 1.91
N GLU A 201 9.87 24.35 1.49
CA GLU A 201 9.30 25.51 2.17
C GLU A 201 8.77 25.17 3.57
N GLU A 202 8.17 23.99 3.72
CA GLU A 202 7.57 23.54 4.97
C GLU A 202 8.54 22.77 5.87
N GLY A 203 9.76 22.51 5.40
CA GLY A 203 10.77 21.75 6.15
C GLY A 203 10.35 20.30 6.39
N VAL A 204 9.66 19.70 5.41
CA VAL A 204 9.33 18.27 5.43
C VAL A 204 10.55 17.51 4.91
N ASP A 205 11.08 16.60 5.74
CA ASP A 205 12.21 15.77 5.35
C ASP A 205 11.79 14.69 4.34
N TYR A 206 12.64 14.44 3.34
CA TYR A 206 12.40 13.46 2.28
C TYR A 206 13.72 12.91 1.72
N LEU A 207 13.68 11.67 1.23
CA LEU A 207 14.78 11.05 0.49
C LEU A 207 14.65 11.42 -0.99
N ALA A 208 15.73 11.93 -1.58
CA ALA A 208 15.76 12.35 -2.98
C ALA A 208 16.74 11.48 -3.78
N ARG A 209 16.25 10.77 -4.79
CA ARG A 209 17.07 9.86 -5.60
C ARG A 209 16.80 9.96 -7.09
N VAL A 210 17.75 9.53 -7.92
CA VAL A 210 17.56 9.35 -9.36
C VAL A 210 17.82 7.93 -9.80
N SER A 211 17.10 7.47 -10.83
CA SER A 211 17.26 6.14 -11.42
C SER A 211 16.94 6.11 -12.91
N GLY A 212 17.04 4.92 -13.51
CA GLY A 212 16.80 4.68 -14.94
C GLY A 212 17.97 5.05 -15.84
N ALA A 213 17.76 4.86 -17.14
CA ALA A 213 18.75 5.24 -18.14
C ALA A 213 18.99 6.76 -18.06
N ASP A 214 20.25 7.17 -18.02
CA ASP A 214 20.65 8.57 -17.91
C ASP A 214 20.00 9.34 -16.74
N SER A 215 19.62 8.65 -15.65
CA SER A 215 18.95 9.26 -14.48
C SER A 215 17.63 9.96 -14.85
N GLU A 216 16.84 9.38 -15.75
CA GLU A 216 15.59 9.97 -16.23
C GLU A 216 14.50 10.08 -15.15
N PHE A 217 14.49 9.20 -14.14
CA PHE A 217 13.54 9.24 -13.02
C PHE A 217 14.10 10.02 -11.84
N ALA A 218 13.30 10.92 -11.28
CA ALA A 218 13.50 11.49 -9.95
C ALA A 218 12.49 10.87 -8.97
N HIS A 219 12.98 10.54 -7.77
CA HIS A 219 12.26 9.88 -6.70
C HIS A 219 12.27 10.77 -5.46
N VAL A 220 11.10 10.99 -4.87
CA VAL A 220 10.92 11.68 -3.58
C VAL A 220 10.19 10.73 -2.65
N LEU A 221 10.86 10.26 -1.59
CA LEU A 221 10.25 9.39 -0.58
C LEU A 221 9.93 10.22 0.67
N ILE A 222 8.68 10.16 1.11
CA ILE A 222 8.17 10.90 2.26
C ILE A 222 7.63 9.89 3.28
N ASP A 223 7.97 10.08 4.56
CA ASP A 223 7.38 9.33 5.66
C ASP A 223 6.08 10.00 6.13
N LEU A 224 4.97 9.25 6.08
CA LEU A 224 3.70 9.66 6.65
C LEU A 224 3.24 8.62 7.68
N GLY A 225 3.63 8.84 8.94
CA GLY A 225 3.25 7.95 10.04
C GLY A 225 3.94 6.59 9.98
N GLY A 226 5.25 6.56 9.69
CA GLY A 226 6.04 5.33 9.60
C GLY A 226 5.86 4.56 8.28
N ARG A 227 5.19 5.17 7.29
CA ARG A 227 4.88 4.55 6.00
C ARG A 227 5.44 5.41 4.88
N ILE A 228 6.11 4.77 3.93
CA ILE A 228 6.80 5.47 2.86
C ILE A 228 5.90 5.60 1.63
N TYR A 229 5.83 6.83 1.14
CA TYR A 229 5.20 7.19 -0.13
C TYR A 229 6.27 7.71 -1.07
N GLU A 230 6.50 7.00 -2.16
CA GLU A 230 7.47 7.36 -3.19
C GLU A 230 6.78 8.02 -4.37
N ILE A 231 7.13 9.27 -4.62
CA ILE A 231 6.68 10.04 -5.78
C ILE A 231 7.77 10.03 -6.84
N VAL A 232 7.43 9.51 -8.01
CA VAL A 232 8.31 9.34 -9.17
C VAL A 232 7.88 10.30 -10.27
N ALA A 233 8.84 11.01 -10.87
CA ALA A 233 8.59 11.93 -11.97
C ALA A 233 9.80 12.07 -12.90
N PRO A 234 9.69 12.79 -14.03
CA PRO A 234 10.86 13.07 -14.86
C PRO A 234 11.87 13.95 -14.13
N SER A 235 13.14 13.54 -14.11
CA SER A 235 14.21 14.22 -13.39
C SER A 235 14.52 15.63 -13.89
N HIS A 236 14.15 15.97 -15.13
CA HIS A 236 14.28 17.35 -15.61
C HIS A 236 13.20 18.30 -15.05
N THR A 237 12.24 17.80 -14.28
CA THR A 237 11.13 18.57 -13.69
C THR A 237 11.36 18.98 -12.23
N VAL A 238 12.41 18.47 -11.58
CA VAL A 238 12.75 18.89 -10.21
C VAL A 238 13.22 20.34 -10.17
N ALA A 239 12.81 21.06 -9.13
CA ALA A 239 13.12 22.47 -8.94
C ALA A 239 14.58 22.68 -8.51
N ASP A 240 15.11 21.79 -7.66
CA ASP A 240 16.50 21.75 -7.25
C ASP A 240 17.05 20.33 -7.32
N SER A 241 17.86 20.06 -8.35
CA SER A 241 18.50 18.76 -8.55
C SER A 241 19.70 18.52 -7.63
N SER A 242 20.18 19.50 -6.86
CA SER A 242 21.37 19.36 -6.03
C SER A 242 21.20 18.40 -4.85
N ARG A 243 19.95 18.14 -4.44
CA ARG A 243 19.58 17.14 -3.41
C ARG A 243 19.48 15.72 -3.94
N PHE A 244 19.38 15.54 -5.25
CA PHE A 244 19.12 14.25 -5.87
C PHE A 244 20.44 13.51 -6.17
N THR A 245 20.59 12.33 -5.58
CA THR A 245 21.74 11.45 -5.81
C THR A 245 21.30 10.13 -6.43
N ALA A 246 22.22 9.39 -7.03
CA ALA A 246 21.93 8.00 -7.38
C ALA A 246 21.62 7.19 -6.11
N TRP A 247 20.93 6.06 -6.28
CA TRP A 247 20.74 5.07 -5.23
C TRP A 247 22.10 4.56 -4.70
N GLY A 248 22.20 4.44 -3.38
CA GLY A 248 23.32 3.83 -2.67
C GLY A 248 23.36 2.30 -2.87
N SER A 249 24.50 1.70 -2.52
CA SER A 249 24.66 0.24 -2.59
C SER A 249 23.74 -0.51 -1.64
N ASP A 250 23.41 0.10 -0.51
CA ASP A 250 22.54 -0.40 0.55
C ASP A 250 21.05 -0.09 0.32
N GLU A 251 20.68 0.52 -0.81
CA GLU A 251 19.31 0.96 -1.10
C GLU A 251 18.59 0.08 -2.13
N CYS A 252 19.25 -1.00 -2.56
CA CYS A 252 18.77 -1.89 -3.61
C CYS A 252 18.30 -1.15 -4.89
N ALA A 253 19.23 -0.43 -5.52
CA ALA A 253 18.96 0.42 -6.68
C ALA A 253 18.08 -0.23 -7.76
N GLU A 254 18.34 -1.50 -8.09
CA GLU A 254 17.59 -2.23 -9.13
C GLU A 254 16.11 -2.44 -8.78
N ALA A 255 15.80 -2.77 -7.53
CA ALA A 255 14.40 -2.89 -7.11
C ALA A 255 13.68 -1.55 -7.18
N MET A 256 14.38 -0.42 -7.00
CA MET A 256 13.80 0.91 -7.00
C MET A 256 13.47 1.47 -8.39
N VAL A 257 14.01 0.87 -9.46
CA VAL A 257 13.72 1.28 -10.84
C VAL A 257 12.26 0.96 -11.19
N PRO A 258 11.47 1.93 -11.67
CA PRO A 258 10.12 1.67 -12.16
C PRO A 258 10.07 0.61 -13.28
N ALA A 259 8.98 -0.13 -13.39
CA ALA A 259 8.88 -1.28 -14.30
C ALA A 259 8.82 -0.91 -15.79
N LYS A 260 8.47 0.36 -16.10
CA LYS A 260 8.37 0.89 -17.46
C LYS A 260 9.31 2.07 -17.66
N SER A 261 9.59 2.39 -18.92
CA SER A 261 10.36 3.59 -19.27
C SER A 261 9.61 4.89 -18.94
N MET A 262 10.34 6.00 -18.85
CA MET A 262 9.73 7.32 -18.63
C MET A 262 8.72 7.67 -19.72
N GLU A 263 9.06 7.38 -20.98
CA GLU A 263 8.18 7.65 -22.13
C GLU A 263 6.85 6.90 -22.02
N GLU A 264 6.88 5.63 -21.62
CA GLU A 264 5.68 4.84 -21.39
C GLU A 264 4.83 5.42 -20.26
N TYR A 265 5.41 5.76 -19.11
CA TYR A 265 4.66 6.36 -18.00
C TYR A 265 4.07 7.72 -18.37
N GLN A 266 4.79 8.57 -19.10
CA GLN A 266 4.26 9.85 -19.59
C GLN A 266 3.11 9.67 -20.58
N ALA A 267 3.21 8.71 -21.50
CA ALA A 267 2.13 8.42 -22.44
C ALA A 267 0.88 7.88 -21.74
N MET A 268 1.06 7.01 -20.75
CA MET A 268 -0.04 6.49 -19.91
C MET A 268 -0.66 7.60 -19.08
N TYR A 269 0.14 8.44 -18.42
CA TYR A 269 -0.36 9.57 -17.64
C TYR A 269 -1.14 10.57 -18.49
N ALA A 270 -0.70 10.84 -19.73
CA ALA A 270 -1.43 11.71 -20.66
C ALA A 270 -2.81 11.15 -21.04
N THR A 271 -2.94 9.82 -21.14
CA THR A 271 -4.22 9.15 -21.36
C THR A 271 -5.10 9.28 -20.11
N TYR A 272 -4.54 8.97 -18.94
CA TYR A 272 -5.19 9.12 -17.63
C TYR A 272 -5.78 10.51 -17.38
N ASN A 273 -4.97 11.57 -17.49
CA ASN A 273 -5.39 12.94 -17.20
C ASN A 273 -6.45 13.45 -18.20
N SER A 274 -6.55 12.84 -19.38
CA SER A 274 -7.60 13.20 -20.34
C SER A 274 -8.99 12.74 -19.89
N ASP A 275 -9.08 11.68 -19.09
CA ASP A 275 -10.32 11.09 -18.56
C ASP A 275 -10.68 11.63 -17.16
N GLU A 276 -9.69 12.09 -16.39
CA GLU A 276 -9.83 12.48 -14.98
C GLU A 276 -10.77 13.68 -14.74
N ASN A 277 -10.85 14.62 -15.70
CA ASN A 277 -11.77 15.77 -15.64
C ASN A 277 -13.26 15.37 -15.54
N THR A 278 -13.57 14.07 -15.62
CA THR A 278 -14.94 13.55 -15.63
C THR A 278 -15.31 12.68 -14.42
N PHE A 279 -14.36 12.15 -13.64
CA PHE A 279 -14.65 11.04 -12.73
C PHE A 279 -14.41 11.33 -11.24
N LEU A 280 -13.36 12.08 -10.88
CA LEU A 280 -13.08 12.37 -9.48
C LEU A 280 -13.96 13.54 -9.02
N GLY A 281 -15.18 13.23 -8.56
CA GLY A 281 -16.11 14.19 -7.97
C GLY A 281 -15.64 14.81 -6.63
N GLY A 282 -14.34 14.72 -6.32
CA GLY A 282 -13.74 15.31 -5.13
C GLY A 282 -13.55 16.81 -5.27
N GLU A 283 -13.78 17.55 -4.18
CA GLU A 283 -13.38 18.95 -4.11
C GLU A 283 -11.85 19.03 -4.19
N SER A 284 -11.31 19.57 -5.29
CA SER A 284 -9.88 19.89 -5.40
C SER A 284 -9.49 20.79 -4.24
N LEU A 285 -8.46 20.38 -3.50
CA LEU A 285 -7.87 21.22 -2.46
C LEU A 285 -7.18 22.43 -3.10
N ASP A 286 -6.97 23.50 -2.33
CA ASP A 286 -6.27 24.72 -2.77
C ASP A 286 -4.80 24.45 -3.20
N VAL A 287 -4.29 23.23 -2.99
CA VAL A 287 -2.98 22.79 -3.45
C VAL A 287 -3.11 22.08 -4.80
N GLU A 288 -2.73 22.79 -5.87
CA GLU A 288 -2.72 22.25 -7.23
C GLU A 288 -1.54 21.26 -7.47
N LEU A 289 -1.53 20.13 -6.78
CA LEU A 289 -0.66 18.99 -7.14
C LEU A 289 -1.29 18.18 -8.28
N PRO A 290 -0.49 17.63 -9.21
CA PRO A 290 -0.99 16.64 -10.15
C PRO A 290 -1.45 15.39 -9.40
N SER A 291 -2.59 14.83 -9.78
CA SER A 291 -3.06 13.57 -9.21
C SER A 291 -2.07 12.45 -9.54
N PRO A 292 -1.67 11.64 -8.54
CA PRO A 292 -0.70 10.56 -8.73
C PRO A 292 -1.35 9.31 -9.35
N MET A 293 -0.61 8.64 -10.21
CA MET A 293 -0.97 7.34 -10.79
C MET A 293 -0.22 6.22 -10.07
N LEU A 294 -0.89 5.16 -9.64
CA LEU A 294 -0.21 4.00 -9.03
C LEU A 294 0.68 3.31 -10.08
N ILE A 295 1.95 3.10 -9.76
CA ILE A 295 2.90 2.39 -10.65
C ILE A 295 3.64 1.25 -9.97
N GLY A 296 3.62 1.20 -8.64
CA GLY A 296 4.12 0.03 -7.94
C GLY A 296 3.79 0.00 -6.46
N LEU A 297 3.92 -1.20 -5.89
CA LEU A 297 3.87 -1.45 -4.46
C LEU A 297 5.11 -2.27 -4.11
N HIS A 298 5.77 -1.94 -3.02
CA HIS A 298 6.88 -2.74 -2.54
C HIS A 298 6.54 -3.28 -1.15
N VAL A 299 7.01 -4.50 -0.88
CA VAL A 299 6.92 -5.19 0.39
C VAL A 299 8.34 -5.59 0.79
N ALA A 300 8.79 -5.13 1.95
CA ALA A 300 10.03 -5.61 2.55
C ALA A 300 9.83 -7.06 3.00
N THR A 301 10.75 -7.94 2.59
CA THR A 301 10.75 -9.35 3.00
C THR A 301 12.16 -9.80 3.40
N ALA A 302 12.28 -10.81 4.25
CA ALA A 302 13.56 -11.41 4.58
C ALA A 302 14.14 -12.22 3.40
N ASP A 303 13.28 -12.94 2.68
CA ASP A 303 13.68 -13.80 1.55
C ASP A 303 12.55 -13.97 0.53
N PRO A 304 12.59 -13.22 -0.61
CA PRO A 304 11.58 -13.32 -1.67
C PRO A 304 11.68 -14.63 -2.47
N THR A 305 12.68 -15.47 -2.21
CA THR A 305 12.86 -16.77 -2.87
C THR A 305 12.55 -17.95 -1.99
N SER A 306 12.17 -17.71 -0.73
CA SER A 306 11.75 -18.74 0.22
C SER A 306 10.58 -19.55 -0.32
N THR A 307 10.49 -20.84 0.06
CA THR A 307 9.41 -21.73 -0.37
C THR A 307 8.02 -21.16 -0.05
N LEU A 308 7.87 -20.48 1.09
CA LEU A 308 6.59 -19.88 1.50
C LEU A 308 6.18 -18.71 0.60
N HIS A 309 7.11 -17.83 0.21
CA HIS A 309 6.82 -16.76 -0.74
C HIS A 309 6.56 -17.29 -2.15
N LYS A 310 7.32 -18.30 -2.59
CA LYS A 310 7.07 -18.95 -3.87
C LYS A 310 5.71 -19.64 -3.92
N GLN A 311 5.22 -20.20 -2.81
CA GLN A 311 3.85 -20.73 -2.72
C GLN A 311 2.83 -19.62 -2.96
N LEU A 312 2.94 -18.48 -2.25
CA LEU A 312 2.09 -17.29 -2.51
C LEU A 312 2.10 -16.89 -4.00
N TYR A 313 3.28 -16.85 -4.63
CA TYR A 313 3.40 -16.46 -6.04
C TYR A 313 2.76 -17.48 -6.97
N SER A 314 2.94 -18.77 -6.72
CA SER A 314 2.29 -19.85 -7.47
C SER A 314 0.75 -19.76 -7.33
N ASP A 315 0.27 -19.44 -6.15
CA ASP A 315 -1.16 -19.27 -5.88
C ASP A 315 -1.71 -18.05 -6.61
N LEU A 316 -1.01 -16.91 -6.57
CA LEU A 316 -1.40 -15.72 -7.33
C LEU A 316 -1.37 -15.94 -8.85
N ASP A 317 -0.37 -16.65 -9.39
CA ASP A 317 -0.32 -17.00 -10.81
C ASP A 317 -1.54 -17.83 -11.21
N SER A 318 -1.76 -18.92 -10.48
CA SER A 318 -2.83 -19.86 -10.78
C SER A 318 -4.24 -19.26 -10.62
N MET A 319 -4.44 -18.30 -9.72
CA MET A 319 -5.73 -17.60 -9.54
C MET A 319 -5.90 -16.39 -10.48
N THR A 320 -4.85 -15.61 -10.69
CA THR A 320 -4.96 -14.25 -11.25
C THR A 320 -4.15 -14.01 -12.51
N GLY A 321 -3.47 -15.03 -13.04
CA GLY A 321 -2.59 -14.89 -14.20
C GLY A 321 -1.42 -13.94 -13.94
N MET A 322 -0.99 -13.86 -12.68
CA MET A 322 0.17 -13.09 -12.25
C MET A 322 1.45 -13.73 -12.78
N GLU A 323 2.33 -12.94 -13.37
CA GLU A 323 3.66 -13.36 -13.78
C GLU A 323 4.72 -12.88 -12.77
N ALA A 324 5.50 -13.80 -12.23
CA ALA A 324 6.60 -13.52 -11.33
C ALA A 324 7.95 -13.60 -12.05
N SER A 325 8.83 -12.64 -11.75
CA SER A 325 10.25 -12.67 -12.13
C SER A 325 11.11 -12.50 -10.89
N PHE A 326 12.28 -13.16 -10.87
CA PHE A 326 13.17 -13.19 -9.71
C PHE A 326 14.52 -12.59 -10.07
N VAL A 327 15.00 -11.69 -9.22
CA VAL A 327 16.38 -11.21 -9.24
C VAL A 327 17.02 -11.63 -7.94
N GLN A 328 18.02 -12.50 -8.05
CA GLN A 328 18.85 -12.91 -6.92
C GLN A 328 20.16 -12.15 -7.00
N GLY A 329 20.51 -11.49 -5.90
CA GLY A 329 21.78 -10.82 -5.81
C GLY A 329 22.96 -11.82 -5.90
N ALA A 330 24.11 -11.34 -6.37
CA ALA A 330 25.28 -12.18 -6.61
C ALA A 330 25.88 -12.80 -5.33
N GLU A 331 25.58 -12.21 -4.18
CA GLU A 331 26.04 -12.63 -2.85
C GLU A 331 24.86 -12.84 -1.90
N GLU A 332 25.04 -13.66 -0.86
CA GLU A 332 23.99 -13.95 0.14
C GLU A 332 23.48 -12.68 0.84
N ASP A 333 24.37 -11.68 1.03
CA ASP A 333 24.07 -10.39 1.64
C ASP A 333 23.77 -9.29 0.61
N SER A 334 23.40 -9.63 -0.62
CA SER A 334 23.06 -8.64 -1.65
C SER A 334 21.55 -8.57 -1.89
N CYS A 335 21.10 -7.48 -2.51
CA CYS A 335 19.67 -7.31 -2.73
C CYS A 335 19.10 -8.43 -3.60
N SER A 336 17.97 -8.97 -3.20
CA SER A 336 17.15 -9.86 -4.02
C SER A 336 15.70 -9.37 -4.02
N TYR A 337 14.98 -9.62 -5.11
CA TYR A 337 13.56 -9.31 -5.17
C TYR A 337 12.80 -10.24 -6.11
N ALA A 338 11.53 -10.46 -5.79
CA ALA A 338 10.54 -10.99 -6.72
C ALA A 338 9.68 -9.84 -7.23
N SER A 339 9.51 -9.72 -8.54
CA SER A 339 8.65 -8.72 -9.19
C SER A 339 7.46 -9.43 -9.81
N LEU A 340 6.27 -9.08 -9.34
CA LEU A 340 4.98 -9.58 -9.78
C LEU A 340 4.34 -8.58 -10.74
N SER A 341 3.77 -9.07 -11.81
CA SER A 341 3.12 -8.27 -12.84
C SER A 341 1.93 -8.98 -13.45
N TRP A 342 1.05 -8.23 -14.11
CA TRP A 342 -0.12 -8.77 -14.78
C TRP A 342 -0.22 -8.16 -16.17
N SER A 343 -0.63 -8.96 -17.14
CA SER A 343 -0.90 -8.47 -18.50
C SER A 343 -2.09 -7.50 -18.55
N THR A 344 -3.02 -7.60 -17.60
CA THR A 344 -4.22 -6.76 -17.47
C THR A 344 -3.93 -5.37 -16.93
N MET A 345 -2.92 -5.25 -16.08
CA MET A 345 -2.46 -4.00 -15.46
C MET A 345 -0.95 -3.82 -15.66
N PRO A 346 -0.50 -3.69 -16.91
CA PRO A 346 0.92 -3.76 -17.28
C PRO A 346 1.79 -2.65 -16.66
N MET A 347 1.19 -1.67 -16.02
CA MET A 347 1.85 -0.50 -15.44
C MET A 347 2.14 -0.61 -13.95
N VAL A 348 1.43 -1.48 -13.24
CA VAL A 348 1.60 -1.69 -11.80
C VAL A 348 2.48 -2.92 -11.60
N SER A 349 3.54 -2.77 -10.81
CA SER A 349 4.37 -3.89 -10.38
C SER A 349 4.34 -4.02 -8.87
N ILE A 350 4.36 -5.26 -8.38
CA ILE A 350 4.49 -5.53 -6.94
C ILE A 350 5.82 -6.19 -6.70
N LYS A 351 6.65 -5.60 -5.84
CA LYS A 351 7.99 -6.12 -5.56
C LYS A 351 8.11 -6.56 -4.11
N TYR A 352 8.49 -7.82 -3.90
CA TYR A 352 8.93 -8.32 -2.60
C TYR A 352 10.44 -8.20 -2.56
N VAL A 353 10.98 -7.34 -1.69
CA VAL A 353 12.40 -6.96 -1.70
C VAL A 353 13.07 -7.39 -0.40
N SER A 354 14.14 -8.17 -0.51
CA SER A 354 15.10 -8.40 0.57
C SER A 354 16.35 -7.57 0.32
N ASN A 355 16.66 -6.73 1.31
CA ASN A 355 17.81 -5.85 1.28
C ASN A 355 18.56 -5.94 2.62
N PRO A 356 19.37 -7.01 2.81
CA PRO A 356 20.07 -7.25 4.07
C PRO A 356 21.17 -6.21 4.37
N GLN A 357 21.57 -5.39 3.37
CA GLN A 357 22.56 -4.32 3.55
C GLN A 357 21.98 -3.05 4.17
N ALA A 358 20.67 -2.83 4.02
CA ALA A 358 20.02 -1.65 4.57
C ALA A 358 19.98 -1.69 6.10
N LYS A 359 20.03 -0.52 6.73
CA LYS A 359 19.93 -0.43 8.20
C LYS A 359 18.60 -1.02 8.68
N THR A 360 18.68 -1.71 9.81
CA THR A 360 17.53 -2.10 10.63
C THR A 360 17.78 -1.62 12.06
N GLY A 361 16.71 -1.49 12.84
CA GLY A 361 16.78 -1.02 14.22
C GLY A 361 16.62 -2.16 15.20
N LYS A 362 15.68 -2.02 16.13
CA LYS A 362 15.35 -3.02 17.15
C LYS A 362 14.86 -4.35 16.55
N TYR A 363 14.16 -4.30 15.42
CA TYR A 363 13.57 -5.47 14.77
C TYR A 363 14.05 -5.57 13.31
N SER A 364 14.43 -6.76 12.88
CA SER A 364 14.70 -7.05 11.47
C SER A 364 13.39 -7.19 10.68
N VAL A 365 13.50 -7.23 9.34
CA VAL A 365 12.35 -7.54 8.47
C VAL A 365 11.83 -8.96 8.76
N GLN A 366 12.73 -9.91 9.01
CA GLN A 366 12.36 -11.27 9.42
C GLN A 366 11.56 -11.28 10.73
N ASP A 367 11.98 -10.53 11.75
CA ASP A 367 11.24 -10.43 13.02
C ASP A 367 9.80 -9.92 12.79
N PHE A 368 9.62 -8.98 11.86
CA PHE A 368 8.31 -8.46 11.48
C PHE A 368 7.46 -9.51 10.76
N GLU A 369 8.00 -10.21 9.76
CA GLU A 369 7.28 -11.27 9.04
C GLU A 369 6.89 -12.44 9.95
N GLU A 370 7.80 -12.89 10.82
CA GLU A 370 7.52 -13.94 11.80
C GLU A 370 6.43 -13.51 12.80
N TYR A 371 6.46 -12.24 13.22
CA TYR A 371 5.43 -11.67 14.08
C TYR A 371 4.05 -11.67 13.40
N VAL A 372 3.97 -11.14 12.18
CA VAL A 372 2.71 -11.08 11.40
C VAL A 372 2.18 -12.48 11.12
N SER A 373 3.04 -13.40 10.69
CA SER A 373 2.67 -14.80 10.46
C SER A 373 2.15 -15.48 11.74
N THR A 374 2.75 -15.21 12.90
CA THR A 374 2.27 -15.73 14.18
C THR A 374 0.89 -15.19 14.54
N VAL A 375 0.65 -13.89 14.29
CA VAL A 375 -0.64 -13.26 14.54
C VAL A 375 -1.72 -13.83 13.62
N HIS A 376 -1.44 -13.96 12.32
CA HIS A 376 -2.34 -14.58 11.34
C HIS A 376 -2.63 -16.04 11.69
N GLY A 377 -1.58 -16.84 11.95
CA GLY A 377 -1.72 -18.27 12.24
C GLY A 377 -2.51 -18.59 13.51
N GLY A 378 -2.61 -17.64 14.45
CA GLY A 378 -3.42 -17.78 15.65
C GLY A 378 -4.91 -17.49 15.47
N LEU A 379 -5.31 -16.79 14.41
CA LEU A 379 -6.67 -16.24 14.23
C LEU A 379 -7.31 -16.67 12.90
N ALA A 380 -6.57 -16.65 11.79
CA ALA A 380 -7.13 -16.92 10.47
C ALA A 380 -7.46 -18.42 10.19
N GLN A 381 -7.43 -19.30 11.20
CA GLN A 381 -7.77 -20.72 11.08
C GLN A 381 -9.29 -20.93 11.15
N GLY A 382 -10.03 -20.55 10.10
CA GLY A 382 -11.45 -20.89 9.97
C GLY A 382 -12.40 -19.78 9.51
N GLY A 383 -11.90 -18.69 8.93
CA GLY A 383 -12.72 -17.74 8.18
C GLY A 383 -13.47 -16.68 9.00
N GLY A 384 -13.29 -16.62 10.33
CA GLY A 384 -14.08 -15.77 11.22
C GLY A 384 -13.31 -14.71 12.03
N ASP A 385 -12.04 -14.96 12.35
CA ASP A 385 -11.30 -14.06 13.23
C ASP A 385 -10.49 -13.03 12.43
N TRP A 386 -10.33 -11.84 13.01
CA TRP A 386 -9.71 -10.68 12.36
C TRP A 386 -8.55 -10.18 13.19
N ASP A 387 -7.44 -9.86 12.53
CA ASP A 387 -6.31 -9.21 13.16
C ASP A 387 -5.91 -7.93 12.44
N HIS A 388 -5.24 -7.04 13.18
CA HIS A 388 -4.86 -5.71 12.67
C HIS A 388 -3.95 -5.74 11.43
N PHE A 389 -3.24 -6.84 11.18
CA PHE A 389 -2.34 -6.95 10.04
C PHE A 389 -3.07 -7.44 8.80
N LEU A 390 -4.31 -7.95 8.92
CA LEU A 390 -5.19 -8.12 7.76
C LEU A 390 -5.61 -6.77 7.18
N ASP A 391 -5.58 -5.68 7.97
CA ASP A 391 -5.71 -4.31 7.46
C ASP A 391 -4.43 -3.79 6.77
N GLN A 392 -3.35 -4.59 6.73
CA GLN A 392 -2.16 -4.35 5.91
C GLN A 392 -2.22 -5.25 4.68
N HIS A 393 -2.92 -4.82 3.62
CA HIS A 393 -3.15 -5.67 2.45
C HIS A 393 -3.09 -4.97 1.10
N ILE A 394 -2.89 -5.77 0.07
CA ILE A 394 -3.09 -5.42 -1.34
C ILE A 394 -4.40 -6.05 -1.80
N GLY A 395 -5.31 -5.22 -2.31
CA GLY A 395 -6.60 -5.65 -2.81
C GLY A 395 -6.61 -5.88 -4.31
N LEU A 396 -7.05 -7.07 -4.69
CA LEU A 396 -7.36 -7.46 -6.06
C LEU A 396 -8.87 -7.51 -6.25
N TYR A 397 -9.39 -6.89 -7.30
CA TYR A 397 -10.81 -6.93 -7.66
C TYR A 397 -11.00 -7.79 -8.91
N ASN A 398 -11.97 -8.69 -8.89
CA ASN A 398 -12.39 -9.43 -10.08
C ASN A 398 -13.70 -8.86 -10.62
N PHE A 399 -13.76 -8.49 -11.89
CA PHE A 399 -15.02 -8.14 -12.56
C PHE A 399 -15.84 -9.37 -12.97
N ALA A 400 -16.02 -10.31 -12.06
CA ALA A 400 -16.71 -11.57 -12.33
C ALA A 400 -18.07 -11.27 -13.00
N GLY A 401 -18.40 -12.06 -14.02
CA GLY A 401 -19.52 -11.82 -14.92
C GLY A 401 -20.89 -11.92 -14.25
N ASP A 402 -21.61 -13.02 -14.52
CA ASP A 402 -22.89 -13.30 -13.86
C ASP A 402 -22.70 -13.98 -12.50
N ASP A 403 -23.79 -14.09 -11.73
CA ASP A 403 -23.81 -14.73 -10.40
C ASP A 403 -23.22 -16.16 -10.44
N GLU A 404 -23.48 -16.95 -11.50
CA GLU A 404 -22.96 -18.31 -11.65
C GLU A 404 -21.43 -18.33 -11.77
N THR A 405 -20.87 -17.39 -12.52
CA THR A 405 -19.40 -17.23 -12.64
C THR A 405 -18.81 -16.85 -11.29
N CYS A 406 -19.49 -15.97 -10.55
CA CYS A 406 -19.03 -15.51 -9.25
C CYS A 406 -19.00 -16.65 -8.22
N GLU A 407 -20.06 -17.45 -8.13
CA GLU A 407 -20.12 -18.62 -7.23
C GLU A 407 -19.00 -19.64 -7.51
N LYS A 408 -18.67 -19.86 -8.79
CA LYS A 408 -17.56 -20.75 -9.18
C LYS A 408 -16.20 -20.20 -8.76
N LEU A 409 -15.98 -18.90 -8.93
CA LEU A 409 -14.75 -18.25 -8.49
C LEU A 409 -14.61 -18.30 -6.97
N GLU A 410 -15.68 -18.00 -6.23
CA GLU A 410 -15.69 -18.09 -4.77
C GLU A 410 -15.38 -19.51 -4.30
N PHE A 411 -16.08 -20.52 -4.84
CA PHE A 411 -15.88 -21.91 -4.44
C PHE A 411 -14.47 -22.40 -4.76
N GLY A 412 -13.95 -22.05 -5.95
CA GLY A 412 -12.58 -22.38 -6.34
C GLY A 412 -11.54 -21.69 -5.45
N LEU A 413 -11.74 -20.41 -5.11
CA LEU A 413 -10.83 -19.63 -4.28
C LEU A 413 -10.79 -20.21 -2.87
N LYS A 414 -11.97 -20.40 -2.28
CA LYS A 414 -12.11 -20.95 -0.94
C LYS A 414 -11.52 -22.36 -0.86
N GLY A 415 -11.88 -23.23 -1.81
CA GLY A 415 -11.35 -24.60 -1.86
C GLY A 415 -9.84 -24.63 -1.97
N HIS A 416 -9.26 -23.78 -2.82
CA HIS A 416 -7.80 -23.66 -2.95
C HIS A 416 -7.13 -23.21 -1.65
N LEU A 417 -7.64 -22.14 -1.02
CA LEU A 417 -7.06 -21.61 0.21
C LEU A 417 -7.17 -22.63 1.36
N GLU A 418 -8.29 -23.37 1.47
CA GLU A 418 -8.44 -24.46 2.43
C GLU A 418 -7.50 -25.63 2.16
N ASP A 419 -7.35 -26.05 0.90
CA ASP A 419 -6.45 -27.15 0.50
C ASP A 419 -4.98 -26.78 0.70
N CYS A 420 -4.60 -25.52 0.49
CA CYS A 420 -3.26 -24.97 0.73
C CYS A 420 -2.93 -24.68 2.21
N ASP A 421 -3.87 -24.91 3.14
CA ASP A 421 -3.73 -24.52 4.55
C ASP A 421 -3.41 -23.01 4.72
N VAL A 422 -3.96 -22.18 3.83
CA VAL A 422 -3.83 -20.73 3.90
C VAL A 422 -4.92 -20.19 4.81
N GLY A 423 -4.52 -19.59 5.92
CA GLY A 423 -5.46 -18.92 6.82
C GLY A 423 -6.23 -17.82 6.08
N THR A 424 -7.54 -17.73 6.33
CA THR A 424 -8.40 -16.74 5.68
C THR A 424 -9.33 -16.03 6.66
N ALA A 425 -9.66 -14.79 6.34
CA ALA A 425 -10.78 -14.05 6.90
C ALA A 425 -11.68 -13.55 5.76
N ILE A 426 -12.99 -13.54 5.96
CA ILE A 426 -13.95 -13.19 4.91
C ILE A 426 -14.83 -12.05 5.37
N ARG A 427 -14.96 -11.00 4.55
CA ARG A 427 -15.84 -9.85 4.82
C ARG A 427 -16.90 -9.69 3.72
N ARG A 428 -18.07 -9.24 4.14
CA ARG A 428 -19.19 -8.80 3.29
C ARG A 428 -19.26 -7.29 3.22
N ILE A 429 -19.44 -6.71 2.04
CA ILE A 429 -19.83 -5.29 1.90
C ILE A 429 -20.75 -5.17 0.70
N GLU A 430 -21.97 -4.66 0.86
CA GLU A 430 -22.86 -4.24 -0.25
C GLU A 430 -23.06 -5.28 -1.39
N GLY A 431 -22.98 -6.57 -1.09
CA GLY A 431 -23.09 -7.64 -2.09
C GLY A 431 -21.77 -8.08 -2.74
N GLU A 432 -20.65 -7.59 -2.22
CA GLU A 432 -19.29 -8.04 -2.51
C GLU A 432 -18.74 -8.93 -1.38
N LEU A 433 -17.78 -9.78 -1.74
CA LEU A 433 -17.04 -10.66 -0.85
C LEU A 433 -15.56 -10.37 -0.92
N HIS A 434 -14.95 -10.22 0.24
CA HIS A 434 -13.54 -9.91 0.38
C HIS A 434 -12.86 -11.03 1.17
N TYR A 435 -11.95 -11.76 0.53
CA TYR A 435 -11.15 -12.80 1.16
C TYR A 435 -9.76 -12.25 1.49
N TYR A 436 -9.44 -12.12 2.77
CA TYR A 436 -8.11 -11.74 3.24
C TYR A 436 -7.32 -12.98 3.56
N THR A 437 -6.07 -13.02 3.11
CA THR A 437 -5.22 -14.22 3.21
C THR A 437 -4.06 -14.01 4.15
N GLY A 438 -3.79 -15.01 4.98
CA GLY A 438 -2.68 -15.06 5.93
C GLY A 438 -1.44 -15.75 5.35
N TYR A 439 -1.09 -15.45 4.10
CA TYR A 439 0.19 -15.90 3.54
C TYR A 439 1.37 -15.39 4.37
N THR A 440 2.52 -16.04 4.23
CA THR A 440 3.75 -15.55 4.87
C THR A 440 4.14 -14.18 4.28
N GLY A 441 4.56 -13.28 5.15
CA GLY A 441 5.02 -11.96 4.79
C GLY A 441 4.44 -10.87 5.69
N GLY A 442 4.88 -9.63 5.47
CA GLY A 442 4.35 -8.46 6.17
C GLY A 442 3.11 -7.82 5.52
N MET A 443 2.54 -8.45 4.48
CA MET A 443 1.45 -7.90 3.68
C MET A 443 0.48 -9.01 3.29
N ALA A 444 -0.79 -8.86 3.66
CA ALA A 444 -1.86 -9.77 3.25
C ALA A 444 -2.35 -9.47 1.83
N TRP A 445 -3.04 -10.44 1.23
CA TRP A 445 -3.79 -10.24 -0.02
C TRP A 445 -5.28 -10.31 0.23
N GLU A 446 -6.01 -9.35 -0.33
CA GLU A 446 -7.46 -9.30 -0.36
C GLU A 446 -7.95 -9.65 -1.78
N PHE A 447 -8.77 -10.68 -1.92
CA PHE A 447 -9.52 -10.98 -3.14
C PHE A 447 -10.94 -10.47 -2.99
N ASN A 448 -11.28 -9.41 -3.71
CA ASN A 448 -12.63 -8.85 -3.79
C ASN A 448 -13.35 -9.37 -5.04
N MET A 449 -14.54 -9.91 -4.83
CA MET A 449 -15.42 -10.40 -5.88
C MET A 449 -16.83 -9.86 -5.67
N PRO A 450 -17.55 -9.46 -6.74
CA PRO A 450 -18.92 -8.96 -6.67
C PRO A 450 -19.95 -10.10 -6.47
N CYS A 451 -19.67 -11.01 -5.52
CA CYS A 451 -20.46 -12.21 -5.28
C CYS A 451 -21.43 -12.00 -4.12
N LYS A 452 -22.71 -12.28 -4.36
CA LYS A 452 -23.73 -12.35 -3.31
C LYS A 452 -23.70 -13.73 -2.63
N ALA A 453 -22.66 -14.08 -1.87
CA ALA A 453 -22.67 -15.37 -1.16
C ALA A 453 -23.67 -15.39 0.00
N PHE A 454 -23.67 -16.44 0.83
CA PHE A 454 -24.63 -16.61 1.93
C PHE A 454 -24.00 -16.62 3.34
N HIS A 455 -22.66 -16.69 3.47
CA HIS A 455 -21.96 -16.70 4.77
C HIS A 455 -20.62 -15.94 4.71
N ALA A 456 -20.50 -14.83 5.43
CA ALA A 456 -19.27 -14.06 5.60
C ALA A 456 -19.18 -13.57 7.06
N ALA A 457 -17.99 -13.25 7.55
CA ALA A 457 -17.83 -12.63 8.86
C ALA A 457 -18.17 -11.12 8.77
N GLU A 458 -18.84 -10.62 9.81
CA GLU A 458 -19.14 -9.19 9.98
C GLU A 458 -17.92 -8.44 10.55
N ILE A 459 -17.77 -7.18 10.18
CA ILE A 459 -16.55 -6.36 10.27
C ILE A 459 -15.80 -6.28 11.62
N CYS A 460 -14.48 -6.25 11.44
CA CYS A 460 -13.29 -5.61 12.07
C CYS A 460 -13.27 -5.08 13.50
N THR A 461 -14.34 -5.08 14.27
CA THR A 461 -14.23 -4.64 15.67
C THR A 461 -15.35 -5.18 16.54
N CYS A 462 -16.36 -5.78 15.92
CA CYS A 462 -17.61 -6.08 16.59
C CYS A 462 -17.97 -7.58 16.58
N VAL A 463 -17.05 -8.44 16.09
CA VAL A 463 -17.10 -9.89 16.33
C VAL A 463 -16.82 -10.15 17.79
N LYS A 464 -17.79 -10.77 18.46
CA LYS A 464 -17.75 -11.08 19.89
C LYS A 464 -16.52 -11.91 20.25
N GLU A 465 -16.19 -12.88 19.40
CA GLU A 465 -15.06 -13.79 19.58
C GLU A 465 -13.70 -13.07 19.45
N ASN A 466 -13.60 -12.06 18.57
CA ASN A 466 -12.40 -11.24 18.40
C ASN A 466 -12.18 -10.24 19.55
N ASN A 467 -13.24 -9.73 20.18
CA ASN A 467 -13.15 -8.53 21.02
C ASN A 467 -13.69 -8.64 22.45
N LEU A 468 -14.51 -9.62 22.84
CA LEU A 468 -15.26 -9.50 24.11
C LEU A 468 -14.37 -9.35 25.35
N ASN A 469 -13.33 -10.19 25.47
CA ASN A 469 -12.51 -10.16 26.68
C ASN A 469 -11.65 -8.90 26.80
N ILE A 470 -11.17 -8.36 25.67
CA ILE A 470 -10.33 -7.15 25.66
C ILE A 470 -11.22 -5.92 25.78
N PHE A 471 -12.32 -5.84 25.01
CA PHE A 471 -13.28 -4.73 25.01
C PHE A 471 -14.01 -4.55 26.34
N GLU A 472 -14.53 -5.62 26.94
CA GLU A 472 -15.18 -5.54 28.26
C GLU A 472 -14.18 -5.11 29.35
N THR A 473 -12.91 -5.54 29.22
CA THR A 473 -11.87 -5.24 30.22
C THR A 473 -11.27 -3.84 30.05
N SER A 474 -11.08 -3.34 28.82
CA SER A 474 -10.43 -2.05 28.54
C SER A 474 -11.40 -0.87 28.50
N GLU A 475 -12.60 -1.06 27.95
CA GLU A 475 -13.57 0.02 27.71
C GLU A 475 -14.80 -0.06 28.62
N GLY A 476 -15.01 -1.18 29.33
CA GLY A 476 -16.16 -1.37 30.21
C GLY A 476 -17.51 -1.39 29.46
N ALA A 477 -17.48 -1.60 28.14
CA ALA A 477 -18.64 -1.72 27.29
C ALA A 477 -18.86 -3.19 26.91
N THR A 478 -20.12 -3.63 26.86
CA THR A 478 -20.52 -5.01 26.55
C THR A 478 -21.10 -5.18 25.15
N GLU A 479 -21.32 -4.07 24.45
CA GLU A 479 -21.96 -4.05 23.13
C GLU A 479 -21.02 -3.39 22.12
N CYS A 480 -20.65 -4.18 21.13
CA CYS A 480 -19.97 -3.71 19.95
C CYS A 480 -21.01 -3.04 19.04
N PHE A 481 -20.91 -1.72 18.86
CA PHE A 481 -21.79 -0.99 17.95
C PHE A 481 -21.41 -1.37 16.52
N ILE A 482 -22.14 -2.31 15.94
CA ILE A 482 -22.27 -2.44 14.49
C ILE A 482 -22.89 -1.10 14.08
N GLY A 483 -22.20 -0.33 13.24
CA GLY A 483 -22.84 0.85 12.66
C GLY A 483 -24.15 0.36 12.04
N GLU A 484 -25.27 1.01 12.35
CA GLU A 484 -26.46 0.88 11.53
C GLU A 484 -26.01 1.36 10.15
N ASP A 485 -25.55 0.44 9.28
CA ASP A 485 -25.65 0.66 7.84
C ASP A 485 -27.13 0.98 7.67
N ASP A 486 -27.41 2.19 7.17
CA ASP A 486 -28.77 2.68 6.98
C ASP A 486 -29.56 1.58 6.26
N ASP A 487 -30.32 0.80 7.04
CA ASP A 487 -31.33 -0.12 6.59
C ASP A 487 -32.34 0.77 5.87
N HIS A 488 -32.08 1.01 4.59
CA HIS A 488 -33.13 1.32 3.67
C HIS A 488 -34.07 0.13 3.74
N ASP A 489 -35.20 0.38 4.40
CA ASP A 489 -36.45 -0.37 4.39
C ASP A 489 -36.74 -0.91 2.97
N ASP A 490 -36.14 -2.03 2.59
CA ASP A 490 -36.62 -2.86 1.49
C ASP A 490 -37.51 -3.95 2.09
N ASP A 491 -38.66 -3.48 2.58
CA ASP A 491 -39.88 -4.26 2.70
C ASP A 491 -40.33 -4.67 1.27
N HIS A 492 -39.87 -5.83 0.75
CA HIS A 492 -40.57 -6.56 -0.32
C HIS A 492 -40.29 -8.07 -0.39
#